data_AF-A0A1S1UFB8-F1
#
_entry.id   AF-A0A1S1UFB8-F1
#
_cell.length_a   1.000
_cell.length_b   1.000
_cell.length_c   1.000
_cell.angle_alpha   90.00
_cell.angle_beta   90.00
_cell.angle_gamma   90.00
#
_symmetry.space_group_name_H-M   'P 1'
#
loop_
_entity.id
_entity.type
_entity.pdbx_description
1 polymer ?
#
loop_
_entity_poly.entity_id
_entity_poly.type
_entity_poly.pdbx_seq_one_letter_code
_entity_poly.pdbx_strand_id
1 'polypeptide(L)'
;MLSQFTGKLSVINSLLLIRTSDPSSKPYSFANWNQGIPGDTSFSPAVCSMLDSFRYEAVWQADDFRGHVGCREWTAQLYDPGQPYIDVTTYSKRGNFIGELVGWSRFEDPPKPVIGMQGKQWLCLHECPGGERPGVIADLRAWTRKHGYPMPERPPRQPLYPDSEYQDDLNEFWNH
;
A
#
# COMPACT_ATOMS: atom_id res chain seq x y z
N MET A 1 -6.46 -1.65 26.24
CA MET A 1 -7.39 -2.78 26.39
C MET A 1 -8.33 -2.77 25.17
N LEU A 2 -7.88 -3.33 24.05
CA LEU A 2 -8.62 -3.35 22.77
C LEU A 2 -9.74 -4.40 22.72
N SER A 3 -9.82 -5.29 23.72
CA SER A 3 -10.83 -6.35 23.85
C SER A 3 -12.28 -5.87 23.95
N GLN A 4 -12.50 -4.56 24.11
CA GLN A 4 -13.83 -3.94 24.14
C GLN A 4 -14.34 -3.57 22.74
N PHE A 5 -13.54 -3.76 21.69
CA PHE A 5 -13.88 -3.41 20.33
C PHE A 5 -13.87 -4.63 19.41
N THR A 6 -14.77 -4.62 18.44
CA THR A 6 -14.78 -5.56 17.32
C THR A 6 -14.63 -4.78 16.01
N GLY A 7 -13.79 -5.29 15.13
CA GLY A 7 -13.65 -4.77 13.76
C GLY A 7 -14.85 -5.17 12.90
N LYS A 8 -15.41 -4.24 12.14
CA LYS A 8 -16.49 -4.50 11.18
C LYS A 8 -16.26 -3.76 9.87
N LEU A 9 -16.54 -4.42 8.75
CA LEU A 9 -16.64 -3.79 7.45
C LEU A 9 -18.04 -3.18 7.26
N SER A 10 -18.11 -1.90 6.94
CA SER A 10 -19.35 -1.20 6.61
C SER A 10 -19.70 -1.33 5.12
N VAL A 11 -20.95 -1.03 4.77
CA VAL A 11 -21.47 -1.10 3.40
C VAL A 11 -20.82 -0.11 2.42
N ILE A 12 -20.19 0.95 2.95
CA ILE A 12 -19.41 1.93 2.16
C ILE A 12 -17.91 1.60 2.16
N ASN A 13 -17.56 0.34 2.44
CA ASN A 13 -16.19 -0.14 2.50
C ASN A 13 -15.29 0.57 3.54
N SER A 14 -15.85 1.16 4.60
CA SER A 14 -15.04 1.64 5.72
C SER A 14 -14.87 0.54 6.77
N LEU A 15 -13.65 0.35 7.26
CA LEU A 15 -13.32 -0.52 8.39
C LEU A 15 -13.50 0.26 9.69
N LEU A 16 -14.37 -0.26 10.56
CA LEU A 16 -14.83 0.38 11.78
C LEU A 16 -14.46 -0.44 13.01
N LEU A 17 -14.14 0.22 14.11
CA LEU A 17 -14.14 -0.34 15.46
C LEU A 17 -15.46 0.00 16.14
N ILE A 18 -16.20 -1.03 16.54
CA ILE A 18 -17.48 -0.92 17.27
C ILE A 18 -17.29 -1.46 18.67
N ARG A 19 -17.81 -0.74 19.67
CA ARG A 19 -17.74 -1.19 21.07
C ARG A 19 -18.68 -2.37 21.28
N THR A 20 -18.17 -3.49 21.79
CA THR A 20 -18.93 -4.73 21.97
C THR A 20 -20.05 -4.61 23.00
N SER A 21 -19.80 -3.87 24.08
CA SER A 21 -20.77 -3.67 25.17
C SER A 21 -21.89 -2.69 24.83
N ASP A 22 -21.68 -1.83 23.83
CA ASP A 22 -22.66 -0.85 23.38
C ASP A 22 -22.48 -0.60 21.87
N PRO A 23 -23.06 -1.47 21.03
CA PRO A 23 -22.97 -1.34 19.57
C PRO A 23 -23.68 -0.10 19.00
N SER A 24 -24.49 0.59 19.81
CA SER A 24 -25.16 1.84 19.42
C SER A 24 -24.27 3.08 19.58
N SER A 25 -23.16 2.94 20.32
CA SER A 25 -22.17 4.01 20.47
C SER A 25 -21.49 4.36 19.14
N LYS A 26 -20.97 5.59 19.06
CA LYS A 26 -20.29 6.10 17.88
C LYS A 26 -19.17 5.15 17.43
N PRO A 27 -19.19 4.63 16.19
CA PRO A 27 -18.10 3.81 15.67
C PRO A 27 -16.86 4.66 15.35
N TYR A 28 -15.69 4.03 15.36
CA TYR A 28 -14.42 4.67 14.98
C TYR A 28 -13.91 4.08 13.66
N SER A 29 -13.87 4.88 12.61
CA SER A 29 -13.23 4.49 11.35
C SER A 29 -11.71 4.51 11.51
N PHE A 30 -11.02 3.50 10.99
CA PHE A 30 -9.56 3.41 11.05
C PHE A 30 -8.89 3.12 9.70
N ALA A 31 -9.66 2.60 8.73
CA ALA A 31 -9.17 2.31 7.39
C ALA A 31 -10.34 2.18 6.41
N ASN A 32 -10.01 2.13 5.12
CA ASN A 32 -10.91 1.81 4.04
C ASN A 32 -10.54 0.46 3.46
N TRP A 33 -11.53 -0.32 3.08
CA TRP A 33 -11.39 -1.59 2.41
C TRP A 33 -11.45 -1.37 0.91
N ASN A 34 -10.51 -1.94 0.16
CA ASN A 34 -10.55 -1.94 -1.28
C ASN A 34 -10.52 -3.37 -1.80
N GLN A 35 -11.59 -3.78 -2.47
CA GLN A 35 -11.81 -5.15 -2.93
C GLN A 35 -11.12 -5.44 -4.28
N GLY A 36 -10.38 -4.50 -4.85
CA GLY A 36 -9.92 -4.56 -6.24
C GLY A 36 -10.72 -3.63 -7.13
N ILE A 37 -10.31 -3.54 -8.39
CA ILE A 37 -11.04 -2.81 -9.43
C ILE A 37 -11.77 -3.85 -10.30
N PRO A 38 -12.95 -3.56 -10.88
CA PRO A 38 -13.60 -4.52 -11.78
C PRO A 38 -12.63 -5.04 -12.85
N GLY A 39 -12.54 -6.37 -12.96
CA GLY A 39 -11.60 -7.06 -13.86
C GLY A 39 -10.15 -7.22 -13.34
N ASP A 40 -9.76 -6.57 -12.23
CA ASP A 40 -8.43 -6.65 -11.64
C ASP A 40 -8.48 -6.81 -10.12
N THR A 41 -8.16 -8.02 -9.65
CA THR A 41 -8.11 -8.37 -8.23
C THR A 41 -6.68 -8.58 -7.71
N SER A 42 -5.67 -8.12 -8.47
CA SER A 42 -4.25 -8.37 -8.16
C SER A 42 -3.77 -7.84 -6.81
N PHE A 43 -4.49 -6.87 -6.23
CA PHE A 43 -4.22 -6.29 -4.92
C PHE A 43 -5.39 -6.48 -3.93
N SER A 44 -6.26 -7.46 -4.18
CA SER A 44 -7.45 -7.68 -3.36
C SER A 44 -7.22 -8.65 -2.19
N PRO A 45 -7.71 -8.35 -0.98
CA PRO A 45 -8.20 -7.06 -0.51
C PRO A 45 -7.04 -6.15 -0.05
N ALA A 46 -7.10 -4.87 -0.38
CA ALA A 46 -6.18 -3.86 0.13
C ALA A 46 -6.82 -3.07 1.27
N VAL A 47 -6.08 -2.88 2.36
CA VAL A 47 -6.47 -2.01 3.48
C VAL A 47 -5.82 -0.65 3.28
N CYS A 48 -6.65 0.37 3.09
CA CYS A 48 -6.26 1.72 2.69
C CYS A 48 -6.45 2.73 3.81
N SER A 49 -5.64 3.77 3.80
CA SER A 49 -5.89 4.99 4.58
C SER A 49 -6.88 5.91 3.84
N MET A 50 -7.32 6.98 4.51
CA MET A 50 -8.08 8.04 3.84
C MET A 50 -7.23 8.75 2.76
N LEU A 51 -5.92 8.82 2.94
CA LEU A 51 -5.03 9.52 2.01
C LEU A 51 -4.90 8.80 0.67
N ASP A 52 -5.08 7.48 0.68
CA ASP A 52 -5.03 6.65 -0.52
C ASP A 52 -6.17 6.96 -1.49
N SER A 53 -7.32 7.49 -1.05
CA SER A 53 -8.42 7.83 -1.98
C SER A 53 -7.95 8.88 -2.99
N PHE A 54 -7.28 9.92 -2.50
CA PHE A 54 -6.75 10.98 -3.36
C PHE A 54 -5.70 10.48 -4.35
N ARG A 55 -5.00 9.38 -4.05
CA ARG A 55 -3.98 8.78 -4.91
C ARG A 55 -4.57 8.07 -6.12
N TYR A 56 -5.77 7.50 -5.97
CA TYR A 56 -6.40 6.69 -7.01
C TYR A 56 -7.49 7.43 -7.78
N GLU A 57 -7.94 8.58 -7.29
CA GLU A 57 -8.86 9.48 -7.99
C GLU A 57 -8.34 9.88 -9.39
N ALA A 58 -9.29 10.11 -10.31
CA ALA A 58 -8.98 10.38 -11.71
C ALA A 58 -8.15 11.65 -11.98
N VAL A 59 -8.11 12.58 -11.01
CA VAL A 59 -7.38 13.84 -11.10
C VAL A 59 -5.98 13.80 -10.47
N TRP A 60 -5.49 12.60 -10.12
CA TRP A 60 -4.17 12.44 -9.51
C TRP A 60 -3.06 13.13 -10.30
N GLN A 61 -2.22 13.89 -9.59
CA GLN A 61 -1.10 14.61 -10.17
C GLN A 61 0.21 13.86 -9.94
N ALA A 62 0.97 13.65 -11.01
CA ALA A 62 2.25 12.92 -10.95
C ALA A 62 3.34 13.66 -10.14
N ASP A 63 3.12 14.89 -9.71
CA ASP A 63 4.05 15.64 -8.85
C ASP A 63 3.54 15.85 -7.42
N ASP A 64 2.45 15.16 -7.05
CA ASP A 64 1.91 15.19 -5.70
C ASP A 64 2.88 14.60 -4.68
N PHE A 65 3.10 15.32 -3.58
CA PHE A 65 4.07 14.96 -2.54
C PHE A 65 3.70 13.69 -1.77
N ARG A 66 2.44 13.25 -1.83
CA ARG A 66 2.00 11.98 -1.21
C ARG A 66 2.61 10.77 -1.93
N GLY A 67 3.12 10.94 -3.14
CA GLY A 67 3.80 9.90 -3.90
C GLY A 67 2.87 8.86 -4.53
N HIS A 68 3.43 7.95 -5.31
CA HIS A 68 2.69 7.06 -6.22
C HIS A 68 2.48 5.63 -5.68
N VAL A 69 2.92 5.35 -4.46
CA VAL A 69 2.73 4.05 -3.82
C VAL A 69 1.73 4.22 -2.69
N GLY A 70 0.60 3.51 -2.78
CA GLY A 70 -0.40 3.44 -1.72
C GLY A 70 -0.75 2.01 -1.34
N CYS A 71 -1.92 1.85 -0.71
CA CYS A 71 -2.40 0.55 -0.25
C CYS A 71 -2.53 -0.52 -1.34
N ARG A 72 -2.89 -0.15 -2.59
CA ARG A 72 -3.06 -1.10 -3.70
C ARG A 72 -1.70 -1.65 -4.14
N GLU A 73 -0.73 -0.77 -4.39
CA GLU A 73 0.64 -1.15 -4.71
C GLU A 73 1.30 -1.92 -3.57
N TRP A 74 1.07 -1.52 -2.32
CA TRP A 74 1.56 -2.23 -1.14
C TRP A 74 1.03 -3.67 -1.11
N THR A 75 -0.28 -3.84 -1.26
CA THR A 75 -0.93 -5.14 -1.14
C THR A 75 -0.54 -6.08 -2.28
N ALA A 76 -0.46 -5.57 -3.52
CA ALA A 76 0.05 -6.34 -4.65
C ALA A 76 1.46 -6.90 -4.37
N GLN A 77 2.37 -6.05 -3.90
CA GLN A 77 3.74 -6.45 -3.58
C GLN A 77 3.80 -7.38 -2.38
N LEU A 78 2.97 -7.16 -1.36
CA LEU A 78 2.90 -8.02 -0.17
C LEU A 78 2.51 -9.45 -0.54
N TYR A 79 1.52 -9.63 -1.43
CA TYR A 79 1.00 -10.94 -1.78
C TYR A 79 1.66 -11.58 -3.00
N ASP A 80 2.51 -10.87 -3.75
CA ASP A 80 3.31 -11.47 -4.81
C ASP A 80 4.46 -12.32 -4.24
N PRO A 81 4.44 -13.67 -4.38
CA PRO A 81 5.53 -14.51 -3.89
C PRO A 81 6.85 -14.30 -4.65
N GLY A 82 6.82 -13.76 -5.87
CA GLY A 82 7.99 -13.45 -6.69
C GLY A 82 8.72 -12.17 -6.28
N GLN A 83 8.08 -11.33 -5.46
CA GLN A 83 8.60 -10.05 -5.01
C GLN A 83 8.97 -10.11 -3.52
N PRO A 84 10.26 -10.30 -3.17
CA PRO A 84 10.67 -10.57 -1.78
C PRO A 84 10.79 -9.31 -0.91
N TYR A 85 10.48 -8.13 -1.43
CA TYR A 85 10.49 -6.85 -0.72
C TYR A 85 9.34 -5.96 -1.22
N ILE A 86 8.93 -4.99 -0.41
CA ILE A 86 8.00 -3.94 -0.81
C ILE A 86 8.81 -2.69 -1.15
N ASP A 87 8.79 -2.29 -2.42
CA ASP A 87 9.38 -1.04 -2.90
C ASP A 87 8.34 0.09 -2.80
N VAL A 88 8.62 1.05 -1.92
CA VAL A 88 7.79 2.24 -1.70
C VAL A 88 8.31 3.48 -2.42
N THR A 89 9.20 3.30 -3.41
CA THR A 89 9.74 4.40 -4.20
C THR A 89 8.69 5.01 -5.11
N THR A 90 8.53 6.32 -5.00
CA THR A 90 7.86 7.15 -6.01
C THR A 90 8.88 7.61 -7.04
N TYR A 91 8.71 7.19 -8.30
CA TYR A 91 9.59 7.55 -9.41
C TYR A 91 9.04 8.74 -10.21
N SER A 92 9.46 9.95 -9.86
CA SER A 92 9.02 11.18 -10.52
C SER A 92 10.09 11.78 -11.44
N LYS A 93 9.67 12.69 -12.34
CA LYS A 93 10.62 13.49 -13.16
C LYS A 93 11.49 14.44 -12.32
N ARG A 94 11.04 14.80 -11.12
CA ARG A 94 11.75 15.73 -10.21
C ARG A 94 12.74 15.01 -9.28
N GLY A 95 12.79 13.68 -9.33
CA GLY A 95 13.59 12.84 -8.45
C GLY A 95 12.74 11.78 -7.76
N ASN A 96 13.41 10.75 -7.26
CA ASN A 96 12.75 9.67 -6.54
C ASN A 96 12.55 10.09 -5.08
N PHE A 97 11.44 9.71 -4.48
CA PHE A 97 11.18 9.97 -3.08
C PHE A 97 10.26 8.92 -2.47
N ILE A 98 10.21 8.87 -1.15
CA ILE A 98 9.30 8.03 -0.39
C ILE A 98 8.15 8.93 0.06
N GLY A 99 6.95 8.63 -0.44
CA GLY A 99 5.74 9.39 -0.15
C GLY A 99 5.11 9.02 1.19
N GLU A 100 3.98 9.65 1.48
CA GLU A 100 3.16 9.30 2.64
C GLU A 100 2.38 8.02 2.39
N LEU A 101 2.63 6.98 3.19
CA LEU A 101 1.99 5.67 3.02
C LEU A 101 1.73 4.97 4.35
N VAL A 102 0.69 4.14 4.39
CA VAL A 102 0.40 3.20 5.46
C VAL A 102 0.30 1.82 4.83
N GLY A 103 1.16 0.90 5.29
CA GLY A 103 1.17 -0.48 4.85
C GLY A 103 0.57 -1.41 5.90
N TRP A 104 -0.37 -2.25 5.49
CA TRP A 104 -0.96 -3.28 6.36
C TRP A 104 -0.49 -4.66 5.94
N SER A 105 -0.30 -5.55 6.92
CA SER A 105 0.01 -6.95 6.70
C SER A 105 -0.76 -7.80 7.71
N ARG A 106 -1.05 -9.04 7.34
CA ARG A 106 -1.64 -10.02 8.26
C ARG A 106 -0.53 -10.56 9.17
N PHE A 107 -0.90 -11.02 10.35
CA PHE A 107 0.06 -11.63 11.29
C PHE A 107 0.75 -12.89 10.73
N GLU A 108 0.10 -13.55 9.77
CA GLU A 108 0.61 -14.77 9.14
C GLU A 108 1.43 -14.48 7.88
N ASP A 109 1.41 -13.24 7.38
CA ASP A 109 2.23 -12.88 6.23
C ASP A 109 3.72 -12.90 6.64
N PRO A 110 4.60 -13.52 5.83
CA PRO A 110 6.03 -13.47 6.12
C PRO A 110 6.51 -12.02 6.07
N PRO A 111 7.41 -11.62 6.98
CA PRO A 111 7.97 -10.27 6.95
C PRO A 111 8.69 -10.05 5.62
N LYS A 112 8.27 -9.00 4.89
CA LYS A 112 8.94 -8.53 3.68
C LYS A 112 9.67 -7.23 3.99
N PRO A 113 10.98 -7.13 3.70
CA PRO A 113 11.71 -5.87 3.78
C PRO A 113 10.97 -4.76 3.04
N VAL A 114 10.81 -3.62 3.70
CA VAL A 114 10.27 -2.40 3.10
C VAL A 114 11.44 -1.54 2.69
N ILE A 115 11.61 -1.31 1.39
CA ILE A 115 12.70 -0.53 0.82
C ILE A 115 12.16 0.65 0.04
N GLY A 116 12.98 1.69 -0.13
CA GLY A 116 12.63 2.81 -0.99
C GLY A 116 13.81 3.70 -1.30
N MET A 117 13.69 4.45 -2.38
CA MET A 117 14.72 5.39 -2.83
C MET A 117 14.32 6.83 -2.51
N GLN A 118 15.12 7.49 -1.66
CA GLN A 118 15.03 8.93 -1.41
C GLN A 118 16.15 9.66 -2.15
N GLY A 119 15.79 10.43 -3.17
CA GLY A 119 16.73 11.04 -4.10
C GLY A 119 17.50 9.98 -4.88
N LYS A 120 18.76 9.75 -4.49
CA LYS A 120 19.64 8.71 -5.06
C LYS A 120 19.99 7.61 -4.06
N GLN A 121 19.47 7.70 -2.84
CA GLN A 121 19.85 6.85 -1.74
C GLN A 121 18.79 5.80 -1.50
N TRP A 122 19.18 4.54 -1.49
CA TRP A 122 18.31 3.45 -1.10
C TRP A 122 18.29 3.32 0.41
N LEU A 123 17.11 3.05 0.93
CA LEU A 123 16.83 2.87 2.35
C LEU A 123 16.13 1.52 2.53
N CYS A 124 16.49 0.82 3.59
CA CYS A 124 15.62 -0.17 4.20
C CYS A 124 14.90 0.49 5.37
N LEU A 125 13.57 0.52 5.33
CA LEU A 125 12.72 1.21 6.30
C LEU A 125 12.23 0.29 7.42
N HIS A 126 11.89 -0.96 7.09
CA HIS A 126 11.31 -1.92 8.03
C HIS A 126 11.58 -3.36 7.56
N GLU A 127 11.51 -4.32 8.50
CA GLU A 127 11.77 -5.76 8.24
C GLU A 127 13.08 -6.02 7.47
N CYS A 128 14.14 -5.28 7.78
CA CYS A 128 15.40 -5.45 7.06
C CYS A 128 15.95 -6.88 7.24
N PRO A 129 16.40 -7.51 6.14
CA PRO A 129 16.69 -8.93 6.12
C PRO A 129 17.89 -9.27 7.00
N GLY A 130 17.89 -10.48 7.56
CA GLY A 130 18.99 -10.97 8.39
C GLY A 130 19.14 -10.23 9.73
N GLY A 131 18.08 -9.58 10.22
CA GLY A 131 18.09 -8.83 11.48
C GLY A 131 18.83 -7.50 11.41
N GLU A 132 19.05 -6.98 10.20
CA GLU A 132 19.63 -5.66 9.97
C GLU A 132 18.73 -4.56 10.54
N ARG A 133 19.33 -3.42 10.91
CA ARG A 133 18.57 -2.25 11.35
C ARG A 133 18.12 -1.44 10.13
N PRO A 134 16.94 -0.78 10.20
CA PRO A 134 16.56 0.23 9.22
C PRO A 134 17.66 1.28 9.03
N GLY A 135 17.85 1.70 7.78
CA GLY A 135 18.87 2.65 7.42
C GLY A 135 19.27 2.61 5.94
N VAL A 136 20.42 3.21 5.67
CA VAL A 136 20.96 3.38 4.32
C VAL A 136 21.47 2.06 3.74
N ILE A 137 21.02 1.74 2.52
CA ILE A 137 21.60 0.71 1.68
C ILE A 137 22.64 1.38 0.78
N ALA A 138 23.93 1.25 1.15
CA ALA A 138 25.01 1.96 0.46
C ALA A 138 25.22 1.49 -0.99
N ASP A 139 25.07 0.18 -1.24
CA ASP A 139 25.11 -0.42 -2.56
C ASP A 139 23.96 -1.42 -2.68
N LEU A 140 22.91 -1.01 -3.40
CA LEU A 140 21.72 -1.84 -3.61
C LEU A 140 22.04 -3.15 -4.32
N ARG A 141 22.98 -3.17 -5.26
CA ARG A 141 23.34 -4.37 -6.01
C ARG A 141 24.09 -5.38 -5.14
N ALA A 142 24.94 -4.89 -4.23
CA ALA A 142 25.57 -5.75 -3.24
C ALA A 142 24.54 -6.28 -2.23
N TRP A 143 23.62 -5.42 -1.79
CA TRP A 143 22.57 -5.79 -0.84
C TRP A 143 21.61 -6.84 -1.40
N THR A 144 21.08 -6.66 -2.61
CA THR A 144 20.18 -7.64 -3.25
C THR A 144 20.89 -8.99 -3.45
N ARG A 145 22.14 -8.98 -3.91
CA ARG A 145 22.95 -10.20 -4.05
C ARG A 145 23.19 -10.92 -2.72
N LYS A 146 23.49 -10.18 -1.65
CA LYS A 146 23.72 -10.73 -0.30
C LYS A 146 22.49 -11.50 0.20
N HIS A 147 21.30 -11.00 -0.09
CA HIS A 147 20.04 -11.58 0.39
C HIS A 147 19.33 -12.47 -0.65
N GLY A 148 19.90 -12.63 -1.85
CA GLY A 148 19.31 -13.42 -2.92
C GLY A 148 18.06 -12.79 -3.54
N TYR A 149 17.93 -11.47 -3.47
CA TYR A 149 16.79 -10.72 -4.01
C TYR A 149 17.04 -10.27 -5.45
N PRO A 150 15.99 -10.15 -6.29
CA PRO A 150 16.10 -9.45 -7.57
C PRO A 150 16.42 -7.97 -7.34
N MET A 151 16.89 -7.30 -8.38
CA MET A 151 17.04 -5.84 -8.34
C MET A 151 15.66 -5.18 -8.38
N PRO A 152 15.41 -4.14 -7.57
CA PRO A 152 14.21 -3.31 -7.71
C PRO A 152 14.11 -2.73 -9.12
N GLU A 153 12.96 -2.93 -9.75
CA GLU A 153 12.64 -2.43 -11.07
C GLU A 153 11.59 -1.33 -10.94
N ARG A 154 11.82 -0.23 -11.66
CA ARG A 154 10.83 0.83 -11.75
C ARG A 154 9.59 0.30 -12.48
N PRO A 155 8.38 0.45 -11.92
CA PRO A 155 7.16 0.03 -12.60
C PRO A 155 6.94 0.86 -13.89
N PRO A 156 6.24 0.30 -14.90
CA PRO A 156 6.03 0.96 -16.19
C PRO A 156 5.24 2.27 -16.05
N ARG A 157 4.37 2.36 -15.04
CA ARG A 157 3.59 3.53 -14.67
C ARG A 157 3.40 3.59 -13.15
N GLN A 158 3.07 4.77 -12.65
CA GLN A 158 2.86 5.00 -11.23
C GLN A 158 1.81 6.12 -11.02
N PRO A 159 0.79 5.93 -10.15
CA PRO A 159 0.46 4.68 -9.44
C PRO A 159 0.16 3.53 -10.42
N LEU A 160 0.36 2.29 -9.97
CA LEU A 160 0.15 1.11 -10.81
C LEU A 160 -1.34 0.76 -10.89
N TYR A 161 -2.13 1.16 -9.90
CA TYR A 161 -3.57 0.85 -9.85
C TYR A 161 -4.45 2.12 -9.67
N PRO A 162 -4.38 3.13 -10.56
CA PRO A 162 -5.28 4.29 -10.52
C PRO A 162 -6.70 3.91 -10.95
N ASP A 163 -7.74 4.58 -10.47
CA ASP A 163 -9.12 4.32 -10.93
C ASP A 163 -9.34 4.80 -12.37
N SER A 164 -8.71 5.91 -12.81
CA SER A 164 -8.95 6.51 -14.13
C SER A 164 -8.65 5.63 -15.35
N GLU A 165 -7.85 4.58 -15.20
CA GLU A 165 -7.53 3.64 -16.28
C GLU A 165 -8.53 2.49 -16.38
N TYR A 166 -9.36 2.30 -15.37
CA TYR A 166 -10.39 1.30 -15.34
C TYR A 166 -11.69 2.07 -15.53
N GLN A 167 -12.31 1.90 -16.70
CA GLN A 167 -13.61 2.53 -16.95
C GLN A 167 -14.53 2.19 -15.79
N ASP A 168 -15.06 3.21 -15.12
CA ASP A 168 -16.00 3.07 -14.03
C ASP A 168 -17.23 2.27 -14.52
N ASP A 169 -17.20 0.95 -14.34
CA ASP A 169 -18.42 0.14 -14.27
C ASP A 169 -19.24 0.49 -13.00
N LEU A 170 -18.81 1.51 -12.24
CA LEU A 170 -19.60 2.16 -11.19
C LEU A 170 -20.86 2.87 -11.73
N ASN A 171 -21.04 2.95 -13.06
CA ASN A 171 -22.34 3.27 -13.66
C ASN A 171 -23.36 2.11 -13.62
N GLU A 172 -22.99 0.88 -13.26
CA GLU A 172 -23.94 -0.24 -13.15
C GLU A 172 -24.52 -0.42 -11.75
N PHE A 173 -23.82 0.00 -10.69
CA PHE A 173 -24.31 -0.16 -9.31
C PHE A 173 -25.40 0.84 -8.89
N TRP A 174 -25.54 1.97 -9.59
CA TRP A 174 -26.55 3.00 -9.28
C TRP A 174 -27.72 3.05 -10.28
N ASN A 175 -27.74 2.17 -11.28
CA ASN A 175 -28.79 2.09 -12.31
C ASN A 175 -29.75 0.90 -12.16
N HIS A 176 -29.76 0.23 -11.00
CA HIS A 176 -30.71 -0.84 -10.65
C HIS A 176 -31.38 -0.61 -9.30
#